data_AF-A0A3M2ALC9-F1
#
_entry.id   AF-A0A3M2ALC9-F1
#
_cell.length_a   1.000
_cell.length_b   1.000
_cell.length_c   1.000
_cell.angle_alpha   90.00
_cell.angle_beta   90.00
_cell.angle_gamma   90.00
#
_symmetry.space_group_name_H-M   'P 1'
#
loop_
_entity.id
_entity.type
_entity.pdbx_description
1 polymer ?
#
loop_
_entity_poly.entity_id
_entity_poly.type
_entity_poly.pdbx_seq_one_letter_code
_entity_poly.pdbx_strand_id
1 'polypeptide(L)'
;MKELVLFLHIVFATLWVGGMIFLVFVVSPFVRKLPIRDQVFQEVGRRFSFYGTFASLLILFITGLINIHYIVGISSLFDLSNIYTKTLLQKIGLFLLVVVVSLIHDLYFGPRAISSSFHRLMAKFLGFINLFLSLLIVYLAVKLRFGG
;
A
#
# COMPACT_ATOMS: atom_id res chain seq x y z
N MET A 1 -21.94 10.40 -7.58
CA MET A 1 -20.74 9.70 -8.11
C MET A 1 -19.49 9.86 -7.24
N LYS A 2 -19.11 11.07 -6.80
CA LYS A 2 -17.92 11.30 -5.94
C LYS A 2 -17.85 10.42 -4.67
N GLU A 3 -18.98 10.21 -4.00
CA GLU A 3 -19.07 9.39 -2.79
C GLU A 3 -18.75 7.92 -3.05
N LEU A 4 -19.23 7.37 -4.18
CA LEU A 4 -18.95 5.99 -4.57
C LEU A 4 -17.46 5.78 -4.88
N VAL A 5 -16.83 6.76 -5.55
CA VAL A 5 -15.39 6.71 -5.83
C VAL A 5 -14.57 6.72 -4.55
N LEU A 6 -14.93 7.60 -3.60
CA LEU A 6 -14.27 7.65 -2.30
C LEU A 6 -14.51 6.37 -1.49
N PHE A 7 -15.74 5.84 -1.49
CA PHE A 7 -16.07 4.57 -0.85
C PHE A 7 -15.20 3.44 -1.39
N LEU A 8 -15.12 3.27 -2.71
CA LEU A 8 -14.25 2.26 -3.33
C LEU A 8 -12.79 2.50 -2.95
N HIS A 9 -12.29 3.74 -3.02
CA HIS A 9 -10.92 4.06 -2.61
C HIS A 9 -10.63 3.60 -1.18
N ILE A 10 -11.54 3.87 -0.23
CA ILE A 10 -11.39 3.46 1.17
C ILE A 10 -11.45 1.94 1.32
N VAL A 11 -12.39 1.26 0.66
CA VAL A 11 -12.50 -0.20 0.72
C VAL A 11 -11.20 -0.85 0.26
N PHE A 12 -10.66 -0.45 -0.89
CA PHE A 12 -9.38 -1.00 -1.39
C PHE A 12 -8.18 -0.59 -0.52
N ALA A 13 -8.20 0.61 0.08
CA ALA A 13 -7.17 1.00 1.04
C ALA A 13 -7.22 0.12 2.30
N THR A 14 -8.41 -0.20 2.80
CA THR A 14 -8.56 -1.07 3.98
C THR A 14 -8.19 -2.51 3.69
N LEU A 15 -8.54 -3.05 2.52
CA LEU A 15 -8.13 -4.38 2.09
C LEU A 15 -6.60 -4.48 2.01
N TRP A 16 -5.96 -3.45 1.47
CA TRP A 16 -4.52 -3.43 1.29
C TRP A 16 -3.74 -3.20 2.60
N VAL A 17 -3.97 -2.06 3.29
CA VAL A 17 -3.25 -1.74 4.53
C VAL A 17 -3.68 -2.67 5.67
N GLY A 18 -4.97 -2.94 5.81
CA GLY A 18 -5.49 -3.87 6.80
C GLY A 18 -5.00 -5.30 6.55
N GLY A 19 -4.89 -5.72 5.29
CA GLY A 19 -4.30 -7.01 4.92
C GLY A 19 -2.83 -7.12 5.34
N MET A 20 -2.02 -6.08 5.16
CA MET A 20 -0.63 -6.07 5.63
C MET A 20 -0.55 -6.17 7.17
N ILE A 21 -1.38 -5.42 7.89
CA ILE A 21 -1.46 -5.49 9.35
C ILE A 21 -1.83 -6.91 9.78
N PHE A 22 -2.85 -7.50 9.17
CA PHE A 22 -3.26 -8.88 9.45
C PHE A 22 -2.15 -9.89 9.17
N LEU A 23 -1.42 -9.73 8.06
CA LEU A 23 -0.28 -10.59 7.73
C LEU A 23 0.83 -10.50 8.77
N VAL A 24 1.17 -9.29 9.24
CA VAL A 24 2.25 -9.06 10.21
C VAL A 24 1.88 -9.55 11.59
N PHE A 25 0.67 -9.24 12.07
CA PHE A 25 0.29 -9.49 13.48
C PHE A 25 -0.39 -10.84 13.71
N VAL A 26 -1.08 -11.41 12.72
CA VAL A 26 -1.84 -12.65 12.90
C VAL A 26 -1.20 -13.80 12.14
N VAL A 27 -1.00 -13.66 10.83
CA VAL A 27 -0.49 -14.75 9.99
C VAL A 27 0.98 -15.03 10.29
N SER A 28 1.83 -14.00 10.41
CA SER A 28 3.27 -14.20 10.60
C SER A 28 3.59 -14.98 11.88
N PRO A 29 3.02 -14.64 13.05
CA PRO A 29 3.30 -15.39 14.29
C PRO A 29 2.78 -16.82 14.26
N PHE A 30 1.64 -17.06 13.62
CA PHE A 30 1.08 -18.40 13.47
C PHE A 30 1.93 -19.28 12.54
N VAL A 31 2.22 -18.81 11.33
CA VAL A 31 2.92 -19.59 10.31
C VAL A 31 4.36 -19.90 10.72
N ARG A 32 5.03 -19.03 11.47
CA ARG A 32 6.40 -19.27 11.97
C ARG A 32 6.53 -20.53 12.83
N LYS A 33 5.44 -21.01 13.45
CA LYS A 33 5.42 -22.23 14.28
C LYS A 33 5.23 -23.52 13.48
N LEU A 34 4.87 -23.42 12.20
CA LEU A 34 4.59 -24.58 11.36
C LEU A 34 5.88 -25.18 10.78
N PRO A 35 5.94 -26.52 10.60
CA PRO A 35 7.08 -27.16 9.93
C PRO A 35 7.19 -26.75 8.46
N ILE A 36 6.06 -26.45 7.81
CA ILE A 36 5.95 -26.03 6.41
C ILE A 36 5.90 -24.49 6.23
N ARG A 37 6.42 -23.72 7.21
CA ARG A 37 6.30 -22.26 7.25
C ARG A 37 6.64 -21.54 5.94
N ASP A 38 7.67 -21.99 5.24
CA ASP A 38 8.18 -21.30 4.05
C ASP A 38 7.23 -21.44 2.86
N GLN A 39 6.64 -22.64 2.68
CA GLN A 39 5.64 -22.90 1.65
C GLN A 39 4.34 -22.12 1.92
N VAL A 40 3.89 -22.13 3.18
CA VAL A 40 2.68 -21.39 3.58
C VAL A 40 2.88 -19.88 3.42
N PHE A 41 4.03 -19.33 3.82
CA PHE A 41 4.33 -17.92 3.62
C PHE A 41 4.37 -17.54 2.14
N GLN A 42 4.95 -18.39 1.29
CA GLN A 42 5.00 -18.12 -0.14
C GLN A 42 3.60 -18.13 -0.76
N GLU A 43 2.76 -19.11 -0.43
CA GLU A 43 1.42 -19.22 -1.00
C GLU A 43 0.50 -18.09 -0.52
N VAL A 44 0.52 -17.79 0.78
CA VAL A 44 -0.23 -16.66 1.34
C VAL A 44 0.28 -15.34 0.75
N GLY A 45 1.59 -15.16 0.68
CA GLY A 45 2.23 -13.99 0.08
C GLY A 45 1.80 -13.80 -1.36
N ARG A 46 1.86 -14.85 -2.19
CA ARG A 46 1.49 -14.80 -3.62
C ARG A 46 0.02 -14.42 -3.81
N ARG A 47 -0.88 -15.01 -3.02
CA ARG A 47 -2.31 -14.67 -3.06
C ARG A 47 -2.54 -13.22 -2.64
N PHE A 48 -1.90 -12.78 -1.56
CA PHE A 48 -2.01 -11.41 -1.11
C PHE A 48 -1.42 -10.42 -2.11
N SER A 49 -0.28 -10.70 -2.74
CA SER A 49 0.30 -9.83 -3.77
C SER A 49 -0.68 -9.61 -4.92
N PHE A 50 -1.40 -10.65 -5.36
CA PHE A 50 -2.43 -10.49 -6.39
C PHE A 50 -3.54 -9.50 -6.00
N TYR A 51 -4.19 -9.70 -4.84
CA TYR A 51 -5.31 -8.86 -4.41
C TYR A 51 -4.86 -7.50 -3.86
N GLY A 52 -3.83 -7.49 -3.03
CA GLY A 52 -3.29 -6.30 -2.37
C GLY A 52 -2.46 -5.44 -3.32
N THR A 53 -1.45 -6.00 -3.98
CA THR A 53 -0.53 -5.20 -4.79
C THR A 53 -1.09 -4.92 -6.17
N PHE A 54 -1.55 -5.93 -6.92
CA PHE A 54 -1.99 -5.68 -8.29
C PHE A 54 -3.39 -5.06 -8.36
N ALA A 55 -4.39 -5.70 -7.75
CA ALA A 55 -5.76 -5.20 -7.83
C ALA A 55 -5.95 -3.90 -7.03
N SER A 56 -5.51 -3.86 -5.77
CA SER A 56 -5.78 -2.69 -4.92
C SER A 56 -4.96 -1.47 -5.31
N LEU A 57 -3.66 -1.58 -5.63
CA LEU A 57 -2.90 -0.39 -6.05
C LEU A 57 -3.42 0.21 -7.35
N LEU A 58 -3.83 -0.62 -8.32
CA LEU A 58 -4.42 -0.13 -9.57
C LEU A 58 -5.71 0.65 -9.31
N ILE A 59 -6.59 0.09 -8.48
CA ILE A 59 -7.87 0.74 -8.15
C ILE A 59 -7.63 2.00 -7.30
N LEU A 60 -6.69 1.96 -6.36
CA LEU A 60 -6.31 3.13 -5.55
C LEU A 60 -5.75 4.26 -6.41
N PHE A 61 -4.95 3.93 -7.43
CA PHE A 61 -4.43 4.91 -8.38
C PHE A 61 -5.55 5.57 -9.18
N ILE A 62 -6.42 4.77 -9.81
CA ILE A 62 -7.54 5.27 -10.62
C ILE A 62 -8.50 6.11 -9.77
N THR A 63 -8.95 5.57 -8.63
CA THR A 63 -9.87 6.28 -7.73
C THR A 63 -9.21 7.51 -7.09
N GLY A 64 -7.90 7.48 -6.86
CA GLY A 64 -7.13 8.63 -6.38
C GLY A 64 -7.12 9.78 -7.38
N LEU A 65 -6.87 9.51 -8.66
CA LEU A 65 -6.92 10.52 -9.73
C LEU A 65 -8.31 11.14 -9.86
N ILE A 66 -9.36 10.30 -9.78
CA ILE A 66 -10.74 10.79 -9.86
C ILE A 66 -11.09 11.66 -8.63
N ASN A 67 -10.65 11.28 -7.43
CA ASN A 67 -10.86 12.08 -6.23
C ASN A 67 -10.14 13.44 -6.30
N ILE A 68 -8.92 13.49 -6.85
CA ILE A 68 -8.19 14.73 -7.10
C ILE A 68 -8.99 15.67 -8.00
N HIS A 69 -9.51 15.14 -9.11
CA HIS A 69 -10.31 15.90 -10.05
C HIS A 69 -11.57 16.48 -9.40
N TYR A 70 -12.25 15.72 -8.53
CA TYR A 70 -13.47 16.19 -7.86
C TYR A 70 -13.24 17.18 -6.72
N ILE A 71 -12.10 17.14 -6.03
CA ILE A 71 -11.89 17.95 -4.81
C ILE A 71 -11.16 19.26 -5.12
N VAL A 72 -10.04 19.18 -5.84
CA VAL A 72 -9.16 20.34 -6.08
C VAL A 72 -9.28 20.81 -7.51
N GLY A 73 -9.46 19.88 -8.46
CA GLY A 73 -9.27 20.14 -9.89
C GLY A 73 -7.80 19.96 -10.29
N ILE A 74 -7.57 19.56 -11.54
CA ILE A 74 -6.21 19.20 -12.02
C ILE A 74 -5.32 20.45 -12.14
N SER A 75 -5.89 21.61 -12.49
CA SER A 75 -5.18 22.87 -12.71
C SER A 75 -4.57 23.48 -11.44
N SER A 76 -5.18 23.23 -10.28
CA SER A 76 -4.78 23.76 -8.96
C SER A 76 -3.95 22.76 -8.14
N LEU A 77 -3.67 21.56 -8.68
CA LEU A 77 -2.88 20.53 -7.99
C LEU A 77 -1.49 21.02 -7.58
N PHE A 78 -0.89 21.91 -8.38
CA PHE A 78 0.45 22.42 -8.18
C PHE A 78 0.51 23.76 -7.44
N ASP A 79 -0.62 24.25 -6.92
CA ASP A 79 -0.64 25.43 -6.07
C ASP A 79 -0.07 25.09 -4.69
N LEU A 80 1.22 25.35 -4.49
CA LEU A 80 1.94 25.06 -3.24
C LEU A 80 1.62 26.03 -2.09
N SER A 81 0.82 27.08 -2.34
CA SER A 81 0.41 28.03 -1.30
C SER A 81 -0.63 27.44 -0.34
N ASN A 82 -1.41 26.46 -0.82
CA ASN A 82 -2.45 25.81 -0.04
C ASN A 82 -1.89 24.59 0.72
N ILE A 83 -2.14 24.54 2.03
CA ILE A 83 -1.69 23.45 2.91
C ILE A 83 -2.28 22.10 2.42
N TYR A 84 -3.52 22.11 1.95
CA TYR A 84 -4.20 20.92 1.43
C TYR A 84 -3.46 20.30 0.23
N THR A 85 -3.12 21.10 -0.77
CA THR A 85 -2.41 20.64 -1.99
C THR A 85 -1.00 20.19 -1.68
N LYS A 86 -0.30 20.88 -0.76
CA LYS A 86 1.04 20.44 -0.31
C LYS A 86 0.98 19.05 0.35
N THR A 87 0.03 18.82 1.25
CA THR A 87 -0.17 17.50 1.88
C THR A 87 -0.61 16.44 0.86
N LEU A 88 -1.42 16.82 -0.12
CA LEU A 88 -1.86 15.93 -1.21
C LEU A 88 -0.67 15.49 -2.07
N LEU A 89 0.22 16.40 -2.46
CA LEU A 89 1.43 16.08 -3.22
C LEU A 89 2.37 15.16 -2.45
N GLN A 90 2.53 15.38 -1.13
CA GLN A 90 3.28 14.47 -0.27
C GLN A 90 2.67 13.06 -0.26
N LYS A 91 1.33 12.97 -0.18
CA LYS A 91 0.61 11.70 -0.24
C LYS A 91 0.81 10.99 -1.58
N ILE A 92 0.78 11.72 -2.70
CA ILE A 92 1.02 11.16 -4.04
C ILE A 92 2.45 10.67 -4.16
N GLY A 93 3.44 11.44 -3.70
CA GLY A 93 4.85 11.04 -3.71
C GLY A 93 5.09 9.76 -2.91
N LEU A 94 4.51 9.66 -1.71
CA LEU A 94 4.58 8.44 -0.91
C LEU A 94 3.87 7.27 -1.57
N PHE A 95 2.71 7.49 -2.20
CA PHE A 95 2.00 6.44 -2.93
C PHE A 95 2.86 5.87 -4.07
N LEU A 96 3.50 6.73 -4.86
CA LEU A 96 4.40 6.30 -5.94
C LEU A 96 5.61 5.52 -5.39
N LEU A 97 6.21 5.99 -4.30
CA LEU A 97 7.30 5.27 -3.62
C LEU A 97 6.85 3.87 -3.18
N VAL A 98 5.66 3.76 -2.59
CA VAL A 98 5.10 2.47 -2.16
C VAL A 98 4.81 1.56 -3.34
N VAL A 99 4.32 2.06 -4.47
CA VAL A 99 4.13 1.25 -5.69
C VAL A 99 5.46 0.63 -6.11
N VAL A 100 6.54 1.42 -6.17
CA VAL A 100 7.89 0.93 -6.53
C VAL A 100 8.37 -0.13 -5.54
N VAL A 101 8.29 0.16 -4.23
CA VAL A 101 8.72 -0.79 -3.18
C VAL A 101 7.91 -2.09 -3.23
N SER A 102 6.60 -1.99 -3.43
CA SER A 102 5.69 -3.15 -3.51
C SER A 102 6.02 -4.03 -4.72
N LEU A 103 6.25 -3.44 -5.88
CA LEU A 103 6.62 -4.19 -7.09
C LEU A 103 7.97 -4.87 -6.94
N ILE A 104 8.98 -4.19 -6.37
CA ILE A 104 10.29 -4.77 -6.09
C ILE A 104 10.15 -5.93 -5.08
N HIS A 105 9.38 -5.74 -4.01
CA HIS A 105 9.10 -6.78 -3.03
C HIS A 105 8.43 -8.00 -3.67
N ASP A 106 7.35 -7.82 -4.43
CA ASP A 106 6.50 -8.91 -4.92
C ASP A 106 7.05 -9.61 -6.17
N LEU A 107 7.69 -8.88 -7.08
CA LEU A 107 8.20 -9.44 -8.33
C LEU A 107 9.64 -9.96 -8.20
N TYR A 108 10.46 -9.30 -7.37
CA TYR A 108 11.88 -9.63 -7.28
C TYR A 108 12.20 -10.47 -6.05
N PHE A 109 11.89 -9.96 -4.85
CA PHE A 109 12.33 -10.58 -3.59
C PHE A 109 11.41 -11.71 -3.11
N GLY A 110 10.10 -11.61 -3.33
CA GLY A 110 9.11 -12.62 -2.95
C GLY A 110 9.41 -14.01 -3.52
N PRO A 111 9.58 -14.16 -4.86
CA PRO A 111 9.89 -15.45 -5.47
C PRO A 111 11.27 -16.00 -5.06
N ARG A 112 12.24 -15.12 -4.81
CA ARG A 112 13.64 -15.48 -4.48
C ARG A 112 13.88 -15.73 -2.99
N ALA A 113 12.89 -15.48 -2.12
CA ALA A 113 13.04 -15.65 -0.67
C ALA A 113 13.25 -17.11 -0.23
N ILE A 114 12.97 -18.09 -1.09
CA ILE A 114 13.17 -19.51 -0.79
C ILE A 114 14.63 -19.92 -0.95
N SER A 115 15.30 -19.44 -1.99
CA SER A 115 16.65 -19.90 -2.37
C SER A 115 17.78 -19.22 -1.61
N SER A 116 17.51 -18.10 -0.90
CA SER A 116 18.55 -17.29 -0.27
C SER A 116 18.07 -16.61 1.01
N SER A 117 18.86 -16.73 2.07
CA SER A 117 18.62 -16.07 3.36
C SER A 117 18.61 -14.54 3.25
N PHE A 118 19.48 -13.97 2.40
CA PHE A 118 19.52 -12.54 2.11
C PHE A 118 18.21 -12.04 1.48
N HIS A 119 17.73 -12.72 0.43
CA HIS A 119 16.48 -12.35 -0.24
C HIS A 119 15.28 -12.44 0.72
N ARG A 120 15.30 -13.42 1.63
CA ARG A 120 14.28 -13.56 2.67
C ARG A 120 14.31 -12.41 3.69
N LEU A 121 15.50 -12.00 4.12
CA LEU A 121 15.65 -10.84 5.00
C LEU A 121 15.17 -9.57 4.31
N MET A 122 15.56 -9.37 3.05
CA MET A 122 15.15 -8.21 2.25
C MET A 122 13.64 -8.19 2.00
N ALA A 123 13.01 -9.33 1.70
CA ALA A 123 11.55 -9.42 1.57
C ALA A 123 10.85 -9.00 2.87
N LYS A 124 11.31 -9.48 4.03
CA LYS A 124 10.75 -9.06 5.32
C LYS A 124 10.92 -7.55 5.56
N PHE A 125 12.12 -7.03 5.30
CA PHE A 125 12.43 -5.61 5.52
C PHE A 125 11.61 -4.71 4.60
N LEU A 126 11.57 -5.01 3.30
CA LEU A 126 10.76 -4.26 2.33
C LEU A 126 9.26 -4.37 2.66
N GLY A 127 8.76 -5.53 3.08
CA GLY A 127 7.38 -5.68 3.53
C GLY A 127 7.04 -4.79 4.75
N PHE A 128 7.95 -4.69 5.72
CA PHE A 128 7.80 -3.79 6.87
C PHE A 128 7.86 -2.32 6.48
N ILE A 129 8.81 -1.92 5.63
CA ILE A 129 8.88 -0.56 5.07
C ILE A 129 7.58 -0.23 4.35
N ASN A 130 7.05 -1.17 3.56
CA ASN A 130 5.84 -0.97 2.80
C ASN A 130 4.65 -0.70 3.73
N LEU A 131 4.48 -1.51 4.77
CA LEU A 131 3.45 -1.28 5.79
C LEU A 131 3.62 0.11 6.46
N PHE A 132 4.83 0.47 6.84
CA PHE A 132 5.09 1.76 7.50
C PHE A 132 4.76 2.95 6.59
N LEU A 133 5.21 2.93 5.34
CA LEU A 133 4.90 3.97 4.36
C LEU A 133 3.40 4.04 4.07
N SER A 134 2.74 2.89 3.99
CA SER A 134 1.28 2.83 3.80
C SER A 134 0.51 3.43 4.99
N LEU A 135 0.96 3.21 6.22
CA LEU A 135 0.39 3.87 7.39
C LEU A 135 0.58 5.39 7.35
N LEU A 136 1.74 5.86 6.87
CA LEU A 136 1.99 7.29 6.67
C LEU A 136 1.05 7.88 5.60
N ILE A 137 0.78 7.16 4.51
CA ILE A 137 -0.21 7.56 3.48
C ILE A 137 -1.61 7.69 4.10
N VAL A 138 -2.00 6.73 4.96
CA VAL A 138 -3.29 6.79 5.68
C VAL A 138 -3.33 8.00 6.61
N TYR A 139 -2.25 8.27 7.35
CA TYR A 139 -2.15 9.45 8.20
C TYR A 139 -2.31 10.76 7.40
N LEU A 140 -1.63 10.89 6.25
CA LEU A 140 -1.81 12.06 5.38
C LEU A 140 -3.24 12.14 4.84
N ALA A 141 -3.90 11.01 4.55
CA ALA A 141 -5.30 11.00 4.15
C ALA A 141 -6.23 11.52 5.25
N VAL A 142 -5.97 11.15 6.52
CA VAL A 142 -6.68 11.71 7.67
C VAL A 142 -6.45 13.22 7.77
N LYS A 143 -5.19 13.67 7.63
CA LYS A 143 -4.82 15.09 7.67
C LYS A 143 -5.54 15.91 6.59
N LEU A 144 -5.62 15.39 5.36
CA LEU A 144 -6.38 16.00 4.27
C LEU A 144 -7.86 16.15 4.60
N ARG A 145 -8.47 15.19 5.31
CA ARG A 145 -9.89 15.27 5.71
C ARG A 145 -10.16 16.43 6.68
N PHE A 146 -9.15 16.87 7.43
CA PHE A 146 -9.22 18.01 8.34
C PHE A 146 -8.76 19.33 7.72
N GLY A 147 -8.54 19.38 6.40
CA GLY A 147 -8.22 20.61 5.67
C GLY A 147 -6.75 20.78 5.27
N GLY A 148 -5.87 19.83 5.59
CA GLY A 148 -4.49 19.81 5.11
C GLY A 148 -3.44 19.48 6.14
#